data_AF-A0A077N9M7-F1
#
_entry.id   AF-A0A077N9M7-F1
#
_cell.length_a   1.000
_cell.length_b   1.000
_cell.length_c   1.000
_cell.angle_alpha   90.00
_cell.angle_beta   90.00
_cell.angle_gamma   90.00
#
_symmetry.space_group_name_H-M   'P 1'
#
loop_
_entity.id
_entity.type
_entity.pdbx_description
1 polymer ?
#
loop_
_entity_poly.entity_id
_entity_poly.type
_entity_poly.pdbx_seq_one_letter_code
_entity_poly.pdbx_strand_id
1 'polypeptide(L)' 'MSSKISGVGAELVAKNTFWTEFADASIGDYILIGESSNLNPIAAGADEIKHTVRYADTFERTADDYALITGV' A
#
# COMPACT_ATOMS: atom_id res chain seq x y z
N MET A 1 -31.14 -28.41 -4.88
CA MET A 1 -31.09 -27.02 -4.37
C MET A 1 -30.45 -27.04 -2.99
N SER A 2 -29.69 -26.02 -2.63
CA SER A 2 -28.84 -25.90 -1.42
C SER A 2 -27.46 -26.53 -1.63
N SER A 3 -26.35 -25.79 -1.69
CA SER A 3 -25.95 -24.71 -0.77
C SER A 3 -25.32 -23.51 -1.51
N LYS A 4 -26.10 -22.45 -1.77
CA LYS A 4 -25.59 -21.12 -2.12
C LYS A 4 -25.65 -20.25 -0.86
N ILE A 5 -24.64 -20.35 0.03
CA ILE A 5 -24.52 -19.43 1.17
C ILE A 5 -23.09 -19.28 1.74
N SER A 6 -22.04 -19.70 1.02
CA SER A 6 -20.67 -19.68 1.59
C SER A 6 -19.99 -18.29 1.66
N GLY A 7 -20.73 -17.19 1.64
CA GLY A 7 -20.19 -15.82 1.64
C GLY A 7 -20.86 -14.85 2.62
N VAL A 8 -21.88 -15.29 3.36
CA VAL A 8 -22.54 -14.40 4.33
C VAL A 8 -21.65 -14.30 5.57
N GLY A 9 -20.92 -13.20 5.71
CA GLY A 9 -20.03 -12.92 6.85
C GLY A 9 -18.53 -13.10 6.60
N ALA A 10 -18.10 -13.34 5.35
CA ALA A 10 -16.68 -13.34 5.00
C ALA A 10 -16.25 -11.95 4.54
N GLU A 11 -15.30 -11.34 5.24
CA GLU A 11 -14.67 -10.08 4.85
C GLU A 11 -13.38 -10.38 4.08
N LEU A 12 -13.25 -9.81 2.88
CA LEU A 12 -12.02 -9.86 2.10
C LEU A 12 -11.28 -8.55 2.31
N VAL A 13 -10.11 -8.62 2.94
CA VAL A 13 -9.21 -7.49 3.08
C VAL A 13 -8.05 -7.67 2.13
N ALA A 14 -7.86 -6.70 1.24
CA ALA A 14 -6.70 -6.63 0.36
C ALA A 14 -5.78 -5.50 0.83
N LYS A 15 -4.47 -5.77 0.81
CA LYS A 15 -3.43 -4.78 1.12
C LYS A 15 -2.38 -4.83 0.04
N ASN A 16 -1.98 -3.67 -0.46
CA ASN A 16 -0.87 -3.56 -1.39
C ASN A 16 0.41 -3.27 -0.61
N THR A 17 1.49 -3.96 -0.97
CA THR A 17 2.83 -3.71 -0.40
C THR A 17 3.74 -3.21 -1.51
N PHE A 18 4.34 -2.04 -1.31
CA PHE A 18 5.27 -1.40 -2.21
C PHE A 18 6.67 -1.44 -1.59
N TRP A 19 7.66 -1.91 -2.34
CA TRP A 19 9.05 -1.95 -1.93
C TRP A 19 9.80 -0.76 -2.54
N THR A 20 10.55 -0.03 -1.73
CA THR A 20 11.27 1.18 -2.16
C THR A 20 12.46 1.47 -1.28
N GLU A 21 13.45 2.21 -1.82
CA GLU A 21 14.56 2.81 -1.07
C GLU A 21 14.24 4.25 -0.60
N PHE A 22 13.00 4.73 -0.83
CA PHE A 22 12.57 6.07 -0.42
C PHE A 22 12.29 6.13 1.09
N ALA A 23 13.20 6.74 1.85
CA ALA A 23 13.19 6.73 3.31
C ALA A 23 12.23 7.74 3.96
N ASP A 24 11.78 8.77 3.24
CA ASP A 24 11.01 9.88 3.81
C ASP A 24 9.49 9.60 3.83
N ALA A 25 9.03 8.48 3.28
CA ALA A 25 7.61 8.10 3.29
C ALA A 25 7.14 7.71 4.71
N SER A 26 5.96 8.18 5.06
CA SER A 26 5.39 8.02 6.40
C SER A 26 3.88 7.72 6.36
N ILE A 27 3.32 7.34 7.51
CA ILE A 27 1.88 7.12 7.64
C ILE A 27 1.14 8.45 7.42
N GLY A 28 0.11 8.42 6.56
CA GLY A 28 -0.65 9.61 6.15
C GLY A 28 -0.19 10.21 4.81
N ASP A 29 0.96 9.80 4.28
CA ASP A 29 1.34 10.07 2.90
C ASP A 29 0.53 9.19 1.93
N TYR A 30 0.56 9.54 0.65
CA TYR A 30 -0.24 8.89 -0.39
C TYR A 30 0.62 8.32 -1.53
N ILE A 31 0.27 7.14 -2.00
CA ILE A 31 0.90 6.46 -3.14
C ILE A 31 -0.09 6.43 -4.30
N LEU A 32 0.36 6.93 -5.46
CA LEU A 32 -0.36 6.81 -6.72
C LEU A 32 0.47 5.98 -7.70
N ILE A 33 -0.16 4.99 -8.33
CA ILE A 33 0.44 4.25 -9.45
C ILE A 33 -0.15 4.76 -10.76
N GLY A 34 0.71 5.34 -11.61
CA GLY A 34 0.34 5.91 -12.90
C GLY A 34 0.59 7.42 -12.97
N GLU A 35 0.28 8.01 -14.13
CA GLU A 35 0.41 9.45 -14.35
C GLU A 35 -0.82 10.21 -13.84
N SER A 36 -0.59 11.35 -13.19
CA SER A 36 -1.66 12.28 -12.80
C SER A 36 -1.14 13.71 -12.78
N SER A 37 -1.98 14.64 -13.24
CA SER A 37 -1.78 16.08 -13.10
C SER A 37 -2.60 16.69 -11.97
N ASN A 38 -3.37 15.87 -11.25
CA ASN A 38 -4.20 16.32 -10.14
C ASN A 38 -3.35 16.43 -8.86
N LEU A 39 -3.26 17.64 -8.32
CA LEU A 39 -2.49 17.94 -7.10
C LEU A 39 -3.12 17.37 -5.83
N ASN A 40 -4.42 17.05 -5.85
CA ASN A 40 -5.09 16.44 -4.71
C ASN A 40 -4.97 14.90 -4.82
N PRO A 41 -4.20 14.24 -3.92
CA PRO A 41 -3.94 12.80 -4.01
C PRO A 41 -5.22 11.97 -3.84
N ILE A 42 -6.15 12.40 -2.99
CA ILE A 42 -7.43 11.71 -2.78
C ILE A 42 -8.26 11.78 -4.06
N ALA A 43 -8.34 12.95 -4.68
CA ALA A 43 -9.08 13.13 -5.95
C ALA A 43 -8.37 12.45 -7.14
N ALA A 44 -7.07 12.17 -7.03
CA ALA A 44 -6.31 11.40 -8.00
C ALA A 44 -6.51 9.88 -7.86
N GLY A 45 -7.17 9.41 -6.80
CA GLY A 45 -7.34 7.99 -6.51
C GLY A 45 -6.07 7.34 -5.93
N ALA A 46 -5.22 8.12 -5.26
CA ALA A 46 -4.07 7.59 -4.54
C ALA A 46 -4.51 6.90 -3.23
N ASP A 47 -3.75 5.88 -2.84
CA ASP A 47 -3.98 5.15 -1.60
C ASP A 47 -3.09 5.70 -0.47
N GLU A 48 -3.66 5.86 0.72
CA GLU A 48 -2.90 6.32 1.89
C GLU A 48 -2.03 5.19 2.45
N ILE A 49 -0.81 5.52 2.86
CA ILE A 49 0.08 4.62 3.58
C ILE A 49 -0.47 4.41 4.99
N LYS A 50 -0.78 3.16 5.33
CA LYS A 50 -1.29 2.76 6.64
C LYS A 50 -0.23 2.14 7.53
N HIS A 51 0.85 1.63 6.94
CA HIS A 51 1.96 1.04 7.69
C HIS A 51 3.27 1.14 6.90
N THR A 52 4.38 1.25 7.62
CA THR A 52 5.74 1.30 7.06
C THR A 52 6.65 0.40 7.87
N VAL A 53 7.50 -0.37 7.19
CA VAL A 53 8.52 -1.22 7.83
C VAL A 53 9.87 -0.94 7.19
N ARG A 54 10.88 -0.67 8.02
CA ARG A 54 12.28 -0.55 7.57
C ARG A 54 12.93 -1.93 7.63
N TYR A 55 13.47 -2.36 6.50
CA TYR A 55 14.20 -3.61 6.34
C TYR A 55 15.73 -3.44 6.33
N ALA A 56 16.23 -2.20 6.47
CA ALA A 56 17.66 -1.89 6.32
C ALA A 56 18.17 -2.34 4.94
N ASP A 57 19.46 -2.54 4.75
CA ASP A 57 20.08 -2.78 3.43
C ASP A 57 20.02 -4.25 2.96
N THR A 58 18.85 -4.88 3.07
CA THR A 58 18.72 -6.34 2.94
C THR A 58 18.60 -6.89 1.52
N PHE A 59 18.21 -6.07 0.55
CA PHE A 59 18.03 -6.50 -0.83
C PHE A 59 19.34 -6.35 -1.62
N GLU A 60 19.72 -5.13 -2.01
CA GLU A 60 20.91 -4.86 -2.83
C GLU A 60 22.11 -4.33 -2.01
N ARG A 61 22.00 -4.23 -0.68
CA ARG A 61 23.08 -3.75 0.21
C ARG A 61 23.62 -2.35 -0.14
N THR A 62 22.78 -1.52 -0.74
CA THR A 62 23.18 -0.20 -1.25
C THR A 62 22.54 0.93 -0.44
N ALA A 63 21.23 0.84 -0.23
CA ALA A 63 20.49 1.74 0.65
C ALA A 63 19.53 0.93 1.54
N ASP A 64 18.91 1.62 2.51
CA ASP A 64 17.87 1.00 3.32
C ASP A 64 16.61 0.70 2.48
N ASP A 65 16.08 -0.49 2.64
CA ASP A 65 14.82 -0.94 2.05
C ASP A 65 13.64 -0.64 2.96
N TYR A 66 12.52 -0.24 2.36
CA TYR A 66 11.27 0.04 3.03
C TYR A 66 10.11 -0.69 2.37
N ALA A 67 9.22 -1.24 3.19
CA ALA A 67 7.92 -1.73 2.76
C ALA A 67 6.84 -0.72 3.17
N LEU A 68 6.17 -0.14 2.18
CA LEU A 68 5.03 0.76 2.36
C LEU A 68 3.76 -0.04 2.10
N ILE A 69 2.85 -0.06 3.07
CA ILE A 69 1.63 -0.89 3.00
C ILE A 69 0.42 0.02 3.00
N THR A 70 -0.38 -0.10 1.94
CA THR A 70 -1.70 0.52 1.84
C THR A 70 -2.79 -0.51 2.13
N GLY A 71 -3.99 -0.05 2.47
CA GLY A 71 -5.11 -0.92 2.73
C GLY A 71 -6.41 -0.14 2.83
N VAL A 72 -7.49 -0.79 2.44
CA VAL A 72 -8.87 -0.30 2.51
C VAL A 72 -9.64 -1.10 3.56
#